data_AF-A0A9E2JXI5-F1
#
_entry.id   AF-A0A9E2JXI5-F1
#
_cell.length_a   1.000
_cell.length_b   1.000
_cell.length_c   1.000
_cell.angle_alpha   90.00
_cell.angle_beta   90.00
_cell.angle_gamma   90.00
#
_symmetry.space_group_name_H-M   'P 1'
#
loop_
_entity.id
_entity.type
_entity.pdbx_description
1 polymer ?
#
loop_
_entity_poly.entity_id
_entity_poly.type
_entity_poly.pdbx_seq_one_letter_code
_entity_poly.pdbx_strand_id
1 'polypeptide(L)'
;MPKTPATPATEAPPANYEAAVLELENLVSRMESGQMPLADLLSGYRRGAQLLSYCRNQLDTLAQQIQVLEGETLKDWKADE
;
A
#
# COMPACT_ATOMS: atom_id res chain seq x y z
N MET A 1 -33.20 -0.17 -19.91
CA MET A 1 -31.91 -0.88 -20.00
C MET A 1 -31.46 -1.21 -18.59
N PRO A 2 -31.25 -2.49 -18.22
CA PRO A 2 -30.71 -2.81 -16.90
C PRO A 2 -29.20 -2.53 -16.90
N LYS A 3 -28.74 -1.61 -16.04
CA LYS A 3 -27.31 -1.46 -15.75
C LYS A 3 -26.93 -2.60 -14.81
N THR A 4 -26.24 -3.59 -15.34
CA THR A 4 -25.62 -4.69 -14.60
C THR A 4 -24.75 -4.13 -13.47
N PRO A 5 -24.86 -4.62 -12.22
CA PRO A 5 -23.93 -4.25 -11.17
C PRO A 5 -22.55 -4.84 -11.52
N ALA A 6 -21.53 -3.99 -11.62
CA ALA A 6 -20.17 -4.45 -11.76
C ALA A 6 -19.78 -5.20 -10.48
N THR A 7 -19.53 -6.50 -10.61
CA THR A 7 -18.94 -7.35 -9.59
C THR A 7 -17.70 -6.67 -8.99
N PRO A 8 -17.54 -6.62 -7.65
CA PRO A 8 -16.34 -6.06 -7.06
C PRO A 8 -15.17 -6.96 -7.48
N ALA A 9 -14.34 -6.46 -8.40
CA ALA A 9 -13.11 -7.13 -8.77
C ALA A 9 -12.31 -7.32 -7.48
N THR A 10 -12.00 -8.58 -7.16
CA THR A 10 -11.08 -8.93 -6.07
C THR A 10 -9.84 -8.05 -6.19
N GLU A 11 -9.70 -7.17 -5.21
CA GLU A 11 -8.73 -6.08 -5.15
C GLU A 11 -7.31 -6.67 -5.11
N ALA A 12 -6.73 -6.88 -6.28
CA ALA A 12 -5.38 -7.42 -6.43
C ALA A 12 -4.37 -6.52 -5.67
N PRO A 13 -3.31 -7.12 -5.10
CA PRO A 13 -2.25 -6.34 -4.47
C PRO A 13 -1.59 -5.42 -5.51
N PRO A 14 -1.18 -4.21 -5.10
CA PRO A 14 -0.49 -3.26 -5.98
C PRO A 14 0.86 -3.84 -6.45
N ALA A 15 1.29 -3.44 -7.65
CA ALA A 15 2.51 -3.98 -8.25
C ALA A 15 3.80 -3.49 -7.58
N ASN A 16 3.79 -2.27 -7.06
CA ASN A 16 4.92 -1.63 -6.36
C ASN A 16 4.42 -0.53 -5.41
N TYR A 17 5.33 0.08 -4.67
CA TYR A 17 5.02 1.12 -3.68
C TYR A 17 4.37 2.34 -4.34
N GLU A 18 4.92 2.80 -5.46
CA GLU A 18 4.44 3.98 -6.20
C GLU A 18 3.02 3.77 -6.72
N ALA A 19 2.70 2.57 -7.22
CA ALA A 19 1.35 2.23 -7.65
C ALA A 19 0.36 2.22 -6.47
N ALA A 20 0.79 1.72 -5.30
CA ALA A 20 -0.05 1.70 -4.10
C ALA A 20 -0.37 3.12 -3.62
N VAL A 21 0.62 4.02 -3.62
CA VAL A 21 0.45 5.43 -3.27
C VAL A 21 -0.47 6.14 -4.26
N LEU A 22 -0.24 5.97 -5.56
CA LEU A 22 -1.06 6.59 -6.60
C LEU A 22 -2.53 6.13 -6.49
N GLU A 23 -2.77 4.85 -6.21
CA GLU A 23 -4.13 4.35 -6.01
C GLU A 23 -4.78 4.96 -4.76
N LEU A 24 -4.03 5.10 -3.67
CA LEU A 24 -4.51 5.70 -2.43
C LEU A 24 -4.87 7.18 -2.63
N GLU A 25 -4.05 7.95 -3.33
CA GLU A 25 -4.32 9.36 -3.68
C GLU A 25 -5.60 9.50 -4.51
N ASN A 26 -5.75 8.66 -5.54
CA ASN A 26 -6.95 8.65 -6.37
C ASN A 26 -8.21 8.26 -5.57
N LEU A 27 -8.07 7.34 -4.63
CA LEU A 27 -9.16 6.94 -3.75
C LEU A 27 -9.58 8.09 -2.83
N VAL A 28 -8.61 8.72 -2.15
CA VAL A 28 -8.87 9.87 -1.26
C VAL A 28 -9.50 11.02 -2.03
N SER A 29 -8.98 11.37 -3.20
CA SER A 29 -9.53 12.42 -4.07
C SER A 29 -11.01 12.16 -4.46
N ARG A 30 -11.37 10.90 -4.74
CA ARG A 30 -12.77 10.51 -5.01
C ARG A 30 -13.67 10.60 -3.77
N MET A 31 -13.13 10.30 -2.59
CA MET A 31 -13.87 10.43 -1.33
C MET A 31 -14.09 11.90 -0.96
N GLU A 32 -13.07 12.74 -1.09
CA GLU A 32 -13.11 14.18 -0.77
C GLU A 32 -13.97 14.98 -1.75
N SER A 33 -13.98 14.58 -3.02
CA SER A 33 -14.85 15.21 -4.04
C SER A 33 -16.35 14.90 -3.85
N GLY A 34 -16.71 14.00 -2.93
CA GLY A 34 -18.09 13.58 -2.70
C GLY A 34 -18.72 12.82 -3.87
N GLN A 35 -17.90 12.37 -4.84
CA GLN A 35 -18.35 11.62 -6.01
C GLN A 35 -18.61 10.13 -5.69
N MET A 36 -18.22 9.67 -4.50
CA MET A 36 -18.39 8.30 -4.06
C MET A 36 -19.78 8.08 -3.45
N PRO A 37 -20.60 7.16 -3.99
CA PRO A 37 -21.85 6.76 -3.37
C PRO A 37 -21.65 6.21 -1.96
N LEU A 38 -22.64 6.39 -1.08
CA LEU A 38 -22.60 5.88 0.30
C LEU A 38 -22.35 4.37 0.37
N ALA A 39 -22.92 3.61 -0.57
CA ALA A 39 -22.72 2.16 -0.66
C ALA A 39 -21.26 1.76 -0.93
N ASP A 40 -20.51 2.63 -1.62
CA ASP A 40 -19.12 2.39 -2.04
C ASP A 40 -18.11 2.91 -1.02
N LEU A 41 -18.51 3.81 -0.10
CA LEU A 41 -17.63 4.38 0.92
C LEU A 41 -16.96 3.32 1.80
N LEU A 42 -17.70 2.27 2.17
CA LEU A 42 -17.13 1.18 2.97
C LEU A 42 -16.09 0.37 2.18
N SER A 43 -16.33 0.16 0.89
CA SER A 43 -15.36 -0.52 0.01
C SER A 43 -14.12 0.34 -0.17
N GLY A 44 -14.30 1.64 -0.44
CA GLY A 44 -13.21 2.60 -0.54
C GLY A 44 -12.35 2.61 0.71
N TYR A 45 -12.97 2.70 1.89
CA TYR A 45 -12.24 2.64 3.16
C TYR A 45 -11.42 1.34 3.33
N ARG A 46 -12.01 0.17 3.01
CA ARG A 46 -11.31 -1.12 3.09
C ARG A 46 -10.11 -1.16 2.15
N ARG A 47 -10.25 -0.68 0.92
CA ARG A 47 -9.16 -0.61 -0.04
C ARG A 47 -8.05 0.33 0.43
N GLY A 48 -8.43 1.50 0.94
CA GLY A 48 -7.48 2.46 1.51
C GLY A 48 -6.67 1.84 2.66
N ALA A 49 -7.32 1.10 3.56
CA ALA A 49 -6.64 0.40 4.64
C ALA A 49 -5.65 -0.67 4.13
N GLN A 50 -6.01 -1.42 3.09
CA GLN A 50 -5.10 -2.40 2.47
C GLN A 50 -3.88 -1.73 1.84
N LEU A 51 -4.09 -0.64 1.08
CA LEU A 51 -3.01 0.11 0.43
C LEU A 51 -2.06 0.70 1.48
N LEU A 52 -2.60 1.26 2.57
CA LEU A 52 -1.80 1.80 3.66
C LEU A 52 -0.97 0.71 4.36
N SER A 53 -1.57 -0.45 4.61
CA SER A 53 -0.86 -1.60 5.18
C SER A 53 0.27 -2.09 4.26
N TYR A 54 0.02 -2.13 2.95
CA TYR A 54 1.04 -2.51 1.97
C TYR A 54 2.22 -1.53 1.99
N CYS A 55 1.95 -0.22 1.93
CA CYS A 55 2.99 0.80 1.97
C CYS A 55 3.86 0.71 3.23
N ARG A 56 3.23 0.50 4.39
CA ARG A 56 3.96 0.35 5.66
C ARG A 56 4.84 -0.90 5.66
N ASN A 57 4.33 -2.03 5.21
CA ASN A 57 5.11 -3.27 5.15
C ASN A 57 6.33 -3.15 4.23
N GLN A 58 6.20 -2.45 3.10
CA GLN A 58 7.33 -2.19 2.20
C GLN A 58 8.41 -1.36 2.89
N LEU A 59 8.03 -0.30 3.61
CA LEU A 59 8.98 0.53 4.36
C LEU A 59 9.65 -0.25 5.49
N ASP A 60 8.89 -1.04 6.25
CA ASP A 60 9.42 -1.87 7.33
C ASP A 60 10.41 -2.91 6.79
N THR A 61 10.10 -3.52 5.64
CA THR A 61 10.99 -4.48 4.97
C THR A 61 12.30 -3.83 4.54
N LEU A 62 12.24 -2.62 3.95
CA LEU A 62 13.44 -1.89 3.55
C LEU A 62 14.27 -1.46 4.76
N ALA A 63 13.64 -0.99 5.84
CA ALA A 63 14.32 -0.64 7.07
C ALA A 63 15.05 -1.84 7.69
N GLN A 64 14.41 -3.02 7.68
CA GLN A 64 15.04 -4.26 8.13
C GLN A 64 16.26 -4.65 7.29
N GLN A 65 16.17 -4.51 5.96
CA GLN A 65 17.30 -4.80 5.06
C GLN A 65 18.49 -3.87 5.34
N ILE A 66 18.24 -2.58 5.54
CA ILE A 66 19.28 -1.60 5.91
C ILE A 66 19.93 -1.99 7.23
N GLN A 67 19.13 -2.34 8.25
CA GLN A 67 19.65 -2.74 9.56
C GLN A 67 20.55 -3.99 9.49
N VAL A 68 20.20 -4.98 8.66
CA VAL A 68 21.04 -6.16 8.44
C VAL A 68 22.36 -5.75 7.79
N LEU A 69 22.33 -4.95 6.73
CA LEU A 69 23.53 -4.47 6.03
C LEU A 69 24.47 -3.67 6.96
N GLU A 70 23.93 -2.79 7.81
CA GLU A 70 24.71 -2.07 8.81
C GLU A 70 25.33 -3.00 9.85
N GLY A 71 24.58 -4.02 10.30
CA GLY A 71 25.07 -5.01 11.26
C GLY A 71 26.10 -5.99 10.69
N GLU A 72 26.00 -6.35 9.42
CA GLU A 72 26.99 -7.15 8.69
C GLU A 72 28.27 -6.34 8.45
N THR A 73 28.15 -5.10 7.98
CA THR A 73 29.29 -4.18 7.80
C THR A 73 30.05 -3.97 9.11
N LEU A 74 29.36 -3.88 10.24
CA LEU A 74 29.99 -3.73 11.56
C LEU A 74 30.75 -5.00 12.02
N LYS A 75 30.29 -6.19 11.61
CA LYS A 75 30.94 -7.46 11.95
C LYS A 75 32.19 -7.69 11.12
N ASP A 76 32.14 -7.38 9.84
CA ASP A 76 33.30 -7.52 8.94
C ASP A 76 34.46 -6.64 9.40
N TRP A 77 34.18 -5.42 9.89
CA TRP A 77 35.21 -4.55 10.45
C TRP A 77 35.80 -5.05 11.78
N LYS A 78 35.01 -5.72 12.63
CA LYS A 78 35.50 -6.30 13.90
C LYS A 78 36.24 -7.64 13.72
N ALA A 79 36.13 -8.28 12.55
CA ALA A 79 36.78 -9.56 12.28
C ALA A 79 38.27 -9.43 11.91
N ASP A 80 38.76 -8.20 11.72
CA ASP A 80 40.15 -7.84 11.42
C ASP A 80 40.93 -7.32 12.65
N GLU A 81 40.49 -7.65 13.88
CA GLU A 81 41.21 -7.36 15.15
C GLU A 81 41.79 -8.62 15.82
#